data_AF-A0A9E5YGT6-F1
#
_entry.id   AF-A0A9E5YGT6-F1
#
_cell.length_a   1.000
_cell.length_b   1.000
_cell.length_c   1.000
_cell.angle_alpha   90.00
_cell.angle_beta   90.00
_cell.angle_gamma   90.00
#
_symmetry.space_group_name_H-M   'P 1'
#
loop_
_entity.id
_entity.type
_entity.pdbx_description
1 polymer ?
#
loop_
_entity_poly.entity_id
_entity_poly.type
_entity_poly.pdbx_seq_one_letter_code
_entity_poly.pdbx_strand_id
1 'polypeptide(L)'
;MQIVTTHKNTDFDALASVVAATILYPDAIPVLPINVNPNVRAFLSLHKDLFNMHSSNQIDFKDVNSLIVVDANSWGRLDRMDALKQVDNLEIILWDHHLNVGDISPDWKCQEEMGANITLMMRQLKAQKTILTPIQATLFLAGVYEDTGNLTFPSSKPEDAYTAAYLLERKADLQVLNSLLRPAYGRKQKTILFEMLQTAEKVEVNGYNISINRVDIEGHVENLAVVVNMYREILDVDAAFGVFINKDRKRSIVIGRCIVDTLDIGSIMRELGGGGHPGAGSAMLRSVKPDAVVDIIKELIEGKQPSSVQISDLMSFPVFSISPDTSMKEVALILRKEGCTGVPVVDGDKTVGIISRRDFHKVKKEANLKAPVKAYMSRNIKSLEPGQSPAQATNLMVKHDIGRLPVVEDGKIVGIVTRSDIMNYFYNLLPD
;
A
#
# COMPACT_ATOMS: atom_id res chain seq x y z
N MET A 1 -30.68 -23.47 18.03
CA MET A 1 -29.54 -23.80 17.15
C MET A 1 -28.60 -22.60 17.13
N GLN A 2 -27.32 -22.83 17.37
CA GLN A 2 -26.30 -21.81 17.27
C GLN A 2 -25.67 -21.88 15.88
N ILE A 3 -25.51 -20.73 15.22
CA ILE A 3 -24.85 -20.64 13.92
C ILE A 3 -23.74 -19.59 13.97
N VAL A 4 -22.71 -19.78 13.14
CA VAL A 4 -21.72 -18.74 12.85
C VAL A 4 -21.73 -18.40 11.37
N THR A 5 -21.70 -17.11 11.05
CA THR A 5 -21.66 -16.59 9.68
C THR A 5 -20.76 -15.37 9.56
N THR A 6 -20.49 -14.98 8.33
CA THR A 6 -19.71 -13.80 7.97
C THR A 6 -20.34 -13.04 6.80
N HIS A 7 -19.65 -12.04 6.25
CA HIS A 7 -20.12 -11.20 5.16
C HIS A 7 -20.10 -11.91 3.79
N LYS A 8 -20.97 -11.43 2.89
CA LYS A 8 -20.97 -11.73 1.44
C LYS A 8 -19.60 -11.39 0.84
N ASN A 9 -19.22 -12.13 -0.19
CA ASN A 9 -17.88 -12.08 -0.79
C ASN A 9 -16.80 -12.43 0.23
N THR A 10 -17.03 -13.52 0.96
CA THR A 10 -16.13 -14.06 1.99
C THR A 10 -14.70 -14.21 1.46
N ASP A 11 -13.76 -13.55 2.10
CA ASP A 11 -12.31 -13.67 1.94
C ASP A 11 -11.74 -14.67 2.96
N PHE A 12 -10.42 -14.83 3.01
CA PHE A 12 -9.76 -15.74 3.94
C PHE A 12 -9.82 -15.25 5.38
N ASP A 13 -9.89 -13.94 5.67
CA ASP A 13 -10.03 -13.49 7.06
C ASP A 13 -11.40 -13.89 7.61
N ALA A 14 -12.44 -13.63 6.84
CA ALA A 14 -13.80 -14.06 7.12
C ALA A 14 -13.91 -15.58 7.24
N LEU A 15 -13.37 -16.36 6.29
CA LEU A 15 -13.39 -17.83 6.36
C LEU A 15 -12.60 -18.36 7.57
N ALA A 16 -11.40 -17.83 7.80
CA ALA A 16 -10.57 -18.20 8.94
C ALA A 16 -11.29 -17.93 10.25
N SER A 17 -11.96 -16.78 10.35
CA SER A 17 -12.73 -16.37 11.51
C SER A 17 -13.94 -17.28 11.75
N VAL A 18 -14.63 -17.72 10.69
CA VAL A 18 -15.72 -18.72 10.82
C VAL A 18 -15.17 -20.03 11.38
N VAL A 19 -14.03 -20.52 10.86
CA VAL A 19 -13.39 -21.73 11.40
C VAL A 19 -12.94 -21.53 12.85
N ALA A 20 -12.33 -20.39 13.19
CA ALA A 20 -11.94 -20.08 14.56
C ALA A 20 -13.14 -20.03 15.51
N ALA A 21 -14.27 -19.50 15.05
CA ALA A 21 -15.51 -19.51 15.82
C ALA A 21 -16.00 -20.93 16.12
N THR A 22 -15.93 -21.87 15.17
CA THR A 22 -16.31 -23.27 15.46
C THR A 22 -15.43 -23.94 16.51
N ILE A 23 -14.22 -23.40 16.76
CA ILE A 23 -13.34 -23.89 17.82
C ILE A 23 -13.68 -23.25 19.16
N LEU A 24 -14.02 -21.95 19.17
CA LEU A 24 -14.44 -21.21 20.37
C LEU A 24 -15.87 -21.58 20.82
N TYR A 25 -16.73 -21.93 19.87
CA TYR A 25 -18.14 -22.27 20.03
C TYR A 25 -18.40 -23.62 19.33
N PRO A 26 -18.07 -24.76 19.97
CA PRO A 26 -18.09 -26.08 19.34
C PRO A 26 -19.47 -26.53 18.82
N ASP A 27 -20.55 -26.00 19.39
CA ASP A 27 -21.93 -26.30 19.00
C ASP A 27 -22.44 -25.41 17.85
N ALA A 28 -21.64 -24.42 17.42
CA ALA A 28 -22.01 -23.50 16.35
C ALA A 28 -21.86 -24.16 14.98
N ILE A 29 -22.93 -24.14 14.19
CA ILE A 29 -22.91 -24.61 12.80
C ILE A 29 -22.29 -23.52 11.92
N PRO A 30 -21.21 -23.81 11.17
CA PRO A 30 -20.60 -22.83 10.28
C PRO A 30 -21.40 -22.67 8.99
N VAL A 31 -21.90 -21.46 8.77
CA VAL A 31 -22.74 -21.08 7.63
C VAL A 31 -21.96 -20.11 6.75
N LEU A 32 -21.62 -20.54 5.54
CA LEU A 32 -20.97 -19.71 4.55
C LEU A 32 -21.99 -19.05 3.60
N PRO A 33 -21.79 -17.76 3.28
CA PRO A 33 -22.47 -17.10 2.17
C PRO A 33 -22.31 -17.84 0.85
N ILE A 34 -23.30 -17.74 -0.04
CA ILE A 34 -23.25 -18.34 -1.38
C ILE A 34 -22.10 -17.72 -2.20
N ASN A 35 -21.91 -16.41 -2.05
CA ASN A 35 -20.86 -15.68 -2.75
C ASN A 35 -19.61 -15.60 -1.87
N VAL A 36 -18.58 -16.33 -2.27
CA VAL A 36 -17.23 -16.29 -1.69
C VAL A 36 -16.22 -15.88 -2.76
N ASN A 37 -15.10 -15.28 -2.33
CA ASN A 37 -14.03 -14.85 -3.23
C ASN A 37 -13.44 -16.04 -4.00
N PRO A 38 -12.91 -15.83 -5.23
CA PRO A 38 -12.41 -16.92 -6.06
C PRO A 38 -11.28 -17.76 -5.44
N ASN A 39 -10.37 -17.11 -4.70
CA ASN A 39 -9.29 -17.76 -3.95
C ASN A 39 -9.84 -18.68 -2.84
N VAL A 40 -10.80 -18.18 -2.06
CA VAL A 40 -11.51 -18.95 -1.03
C VAL A 40 -12.29 -20.12 -1.65
N ARG A 41 -12.96 -19.90 -2.77
CA ARG A 41 -13.67 -20.96 -3.51
C ARG A 41 -12.71 -22.07 -3.94
N ALA A 42 -11.54 -21.71 -4.47
CA ALA A 42 -10.52 -22.67 -4.86
C ALA A 42 -10.02 -23.47 -3.65
N PHE A 43 -9.76 -22.80 -2.52
CA PHE A 43 -9.39 -23.47 -1.27
C PHE A 43 -10.46 -24.46 -0.81
N LEU A 44 -11.72 -24.02 -0.73
CA LEU A 44 -12.83 -24.86 -0.28
C LEU A 44 -13.07 -26.04 -1.23
N SER A 45 -12.85 -25.90 -2.53
CA SER A 45 -13.01 -27.02 -3.48
C SER A 45 -12.13 -28.24 -3.17
N LEU A 46 -10.99 -28.01 -2.50
CA LEU A 46 -10.05 -29.06 -2.10
C LEU A 46 -10.19 -29.47 -0.63
N HIS A 47 -10.77 -28.61 0.22
CA HIS A 47 -10.74 -28.76 1.68
C HIS A 47 -12.12 -28.71 2.35
N LYS A 48 -13.23 -28.69 1.59
CA LYS A 48 -14.59 -28.47 2.14
C LYS A 48 -14.94 -29.45 3.25
N ASP A 49 -14.58 -30.72 3.08
CA ASP A 49 -14.92 -31.81 4.01
C ASP A 49 -14.17 -31.70 5.35
N LEU A 50 -13.10 -30.88 5.43
CA LEU A 50 -12.36 -30.68 6.68
C LEU A 50 -13.06 -29.73 7.65
N PHE A 51 -13.98 -28.89 7.16
CA PHE A 51 -14.56 -27.80 7.95
C PHE A 51 -16.08 -27.89 8.12
N ASN A 52 -16.72 -28.95 7.60
CA ASN A 52 -18.17 -29.21 7.73
C ASN A 52 -19.06 -27.99 7.43
N MET A 53 -18.70 -27.24 6.39
CA MET A 53 -19.33 -25.95 6.06
C MET A 53 -20.71 -26.13 5.42
N HIS A 54 -21.71 -25.43 5.94
CA HIS A 54 -23.06 -25.37 5.39
C HIS A 54 -23.24 -24.10 4.57
N SER A 55 -24.00 -24.18 3.47
CA SER A 55 -24.38 -23.01 2.70
C SER A 55 -25.60 -22.33 3.31
N SER A 56 -25.68 -21.00 3.24
CA SER A 56 -26.80 -20.20 3.79
C SER A 56 -28.20 -20.66 3.32
N ASN A 57 -28.30 -21.30 2.16
CA ASN A 57 -29.55 -21.85 1.62
C ASN A 57 -29.97 -23.21 2.21
N GLN A 58 -29.11 -23.85 3.01
CA GLN A 58 -29.35 -25.18 3.59
C GLN A 58 -29.83 -25.12 5.05
N ILE A 59 -29.91 -23.92 5.63
CA ILE A 59 -30.25 -23.71 7.03
C ILE A 59 -31.72 -23.30 7.15
N ASP A 60 -32.46 -23.98 8.03
CA ASP A 60 -33.76 -23.49 8.49
C ASP A 60 -33.53 -22.53 9.67
N PHE A 61 -33.88 -21.26 9.44
CA PHE A 61 -33.65 -20.19 10.41
C PHE A 61 -34.64 -20.19 11.57
N LYS A 62 -35.70 -21.01 11.52
CA LYS A 62 -36.74 -21.04 12.56
C LYS A 62 -36.24 -21.49 13.93
N ASP A 63 -35.25 -22.37 13.96
CA ASP A 63 -34.72 -22.94 15.20
C ASP A 63 -33.44 -22.23 15.67
N VAL A 64 -33.03 -21.14 15.01
CA VAL A 64 -31.83 -20.37 15.38
C VAL A 64 -32.13 -19.51 16.61
N ASN A 65 -31.32 -19.68 17.66
CA ASN A 65 -31.46 -18.95 18.93
C ASN A 65 -30.17 -18.23 19.35
N SER A 66 -29.04 -18.50 18.67
CA SER A 66 -27.77 -17.80 18.89
C SER A 66 -27.06 -17.63 17.53
N LEU A 67 -26.61 -16.40 17.26
CA LEU A 67 -25.96 -15.98 16.03
C LEU A 67 -24.59 -15.38 16.35
N ILE A 68 -23.54 -16.06 15.91
CA ILE A 68 -22.18 -15.54 15.95
C ILE A 68 -21.89 -14.89 14.60
N VAL A 69 -21.52 -13.61 14.61
CA VAL A 69 -21.13 -12.86 13.42
C VAL A 69 -19.65 -12.55 13.52
N VAL A 70 -18.90 -12.94 12.49
CA VAL A 70 -17.47 -12.68 12.40
C VAL A 70 -17.14 -11.83 11.18
N ASP A 71 -16.22 -10.89 11.36
CA ASP A 71 -15.72 -9.97 10.33
C ASP A 71 -16.84 -9.15 9.64
N ALA A 72 -17.90 -8.86 10.39
CA ALA A 72 -19.00 -8.04 9.92
C ALA A 72 -19.78 -7.48 11.10
N ASN A 73 -20.26 -6.26 10.94
CA ASN A 73 -21.14 -5.60 11.91
C ASN A 73 -22.45 -5.07 11.34
N SER A 74 -22.77 -5.42 10.09
CA SER A 74 -24.00 -4.99 9.45
C SER A 74 -24.78 -6.12 8.81
N TRP A 75 -26.10 -6.10 8.99
CA TRP A 75 -27.01 -7.09 8.44
C TRP A 75 -27.00 -7.12 6.92
N GLY A 76 -26.85 -5.96 6.28
CA GLY A 76 -26.78 -5.86 4.81
C GLY A 76 -25.61 -6.65 4.22
N ARG A 77 -24.52 -6.81 4.98
CA ARG A 77 -23.37 -7.63 4.59
C ARG A 77 -23.63 -9.13 4.76
N LEU A 78 -24.59 -9.57 5.57
CA LEU A 78 -24.86 -10.99 5.78
C LEU A 78 -25.75 -11.58 4.66
N ASP A 79 -25.49 -12.84 4.30
CA ASP A 79 -26.21 -13.54 3.24
C ASP A 79 -27.44 -14.28 3.78
N ARG A 80 -28.63 -13.85 3.35
CA ARG A 80 -29.94 -14.46 3.69
C ARG A 80 -30.30 -14.49 5.18
N MET A 81 -29.69 -13.63 5.98
CA MET A 81 -29.94 -13.55 7.44
C MET A 81 -31.05 -12.57 7.84
N ASP A 82 -31.74 -11.94 6.88
CA ASP A 82 -32.78 -10.93 7.19
C ASP A 82 -33.92 -11.47 8.05
N ALA A 83 -34.25 -12.76 7.92
CA ALA A 83 -35.28 -13.41 8.73
C ALA A 83 -34.96 -13.42 10.23
N LEU A 84 -33.67 -13.41 10.58
CA LEU A 84 -33.20 -13.45 11.97
C LEU A 84 -33.37 -12.10 12.70
N LYS A 85 -33.53 -10.99 11.96
CA LYS A 85 -33.76 -9.65 12.53
C LYS A 85 -35.03 -9.57 13.38
N GLN A 86 -36.01 -10.42 13.08
CA GLN A 86 -37.33 -10.41 13.71
C GLN A 86 -37.49 -11.53 14.75
N VAL A 87 -36.43 -12.28 15.04
CA VAL A 87 -36.49 -13.37 16.02
C VAL A 87 -36.36 -12.79 17.43
N ASP A 88 -37.44 -12.92 18.21
CA ASP A 88 -37.44 -12.54 19.62
C ASP A 88 -36.48 -13.44 20.42
N ASN A 89 -35.61 -12.85 21.24
CA ASN A 89 -34.58 -13.53 22.04
C ASN A 89 -33.45 -14.23 21.26
N LEU A 90 -33.08 -13.71 20.09
CA LEU A 90 -31.85 -14.12 19.42
C LEU A 90 -30.62 -13.57 20.15
N GLU A 91 -29.78 -14.44 20.71
CA GLU A 91 -28.48 -14.04 21.24
C GLU A 91 -27.51 -13.73 20.08
N ILE A 92 -26.85 -12.57 20.11
CA ILE A 92 -25.91 -12.16 19.07
C ILE A 92 -24.52 -11.91 19.67
N ILE A 93 -23.53 -12.65 19.16
CA ILE A 93 -22.11 -12.55 19.51
C ILE A 93 -21.36 -11.99 18.30
N LEU A 94 -20.61 -10.91 18.48
CA LEU A 94 -19.94 -10.22 17.37
C LEU A 94 -18.42 -10.16 17.55
N TRP A 95 -17.68 -10.57 16.52
CA TRP A 95 -16.24 -10.40 16.37
C TRP A 95 -15.97 -9.57 15.13
N ASP A 96 -15.36 -8.41 15.28
CA ASP A 96 -15.08 -7.53 14.14
C ASP A 96 -13.87 -6.63 14.40
N HIS A 97 -12.98 -6.46 13.44
CA HIS A 97 -11.85 -5.54 13.55
C HIS A 97 -12.14 -4.12 13.04
N HIS A 98 -13.30 -3.91 12.40
CA HIS A 98 -13.72 -2.61 11.90
C HIS A 98 -14.32 -1.74 13.02
N LEU A 99 -13.94 -0.46 13.10
CA LEU A 99 -14.49 0.50 14.08
C LEU A 99 -15.70 1.30 13.57
N ASN A 100 -16.21 1.01 12.38
CA ASN A 100 -17.38 1.69 11.84
C ASN A 100 -18.67 1.31 12.61
N VAL A 101 -19.64 2.22 12.62
CA VAL A 101 -20.95 1.97 13.23
C VAL A 101 -21.75 1.03 12.32
N GLY A 102 -22.03 -0.17 12.81
CA GLY A 102 -22.90 -1.17 12.17
C GLY A 102 -24.36 -1.09 12.63
N ASP A 103 -25.26 -1.83 11.96
CA ASP A 103 -26.70 -1.93 12.30
C ASP A 103 -27.07 -3.23 13.04
N ILE A 104 -26.08 -4.05 13.41
CA ILE A 104 -26.24 -5.19 14.31
C ILE A 104 -26.11 -4.72 15.75
N SER A 105 -27.06 -5.11 16.61
CA SER A 105 -27.03 -4.85 18.07
C SER A 105 -26.65 -6.14 18.81
N PRO A 106 -25.36 -6.36 19.15
CA PRO A 106 -24.92 -7.59 19.78
C PRO A 106 -25.12 -7.59 21.30
N ASP A 107 -25.42 -8.76 21.88
CA ASP A 107 -25.40 -9.00 23.33
C ASP A 107 -23.98 -9.03 23.89
N TRP A 108 -23.04 -9.52 23.09
CA TRP A 108 -21.61 -9.49 23.38
C TRP A 108 -20.81 -9.15 22.13
N LYS A 109 -19.77 -8.32 22.28
CA LYS A 109 -18.85 -8.02 21.18
C LYS A 109 -17.39 -7.94 21.61
N CYS A 110 -16.52 -8.40 20.71
CA CYS A 110 -15.11 -8.05 20.68
C CYS A 110 -14.87 -7.26 19.39
N GLN A 111 -14.77 -5.94 19.53
CA GLN A 111 -14.61 -5.02 18.41
C GLN A 111 -13.45 -4.05 18.68
N GLU A 112 -12.33 -4.26 17.99
CA GLU A 112 -11.07 -3.55 18.21
C GLU A 112 -10.35 -3.33 16.88
N GLU A 113 -9.67 -2.19 16.72
CA GLU A 113 -8.87 -1.94 15.52
C GLU A 113 -7.68 -2.90 15.44
N MET A 114 -7.67 -3.76 14.41
CA MET A 114 -6.62 -4.75 14.19
C MET A 114 -6.36 -4.92 12.69
N GLY A 115 -5.21 -5.47 12.31
CA GLY A 115 -4.91 -5.77 10.91
C GLY A 115 -5.87 -6.80 10.30
N ALA A 116 -6.28 -7.81 11.07
CA ALA A 116 -7.27 -8.82 10.66
C ALA A 116 -8.17 -9.25 11.83
N ASN A 117 -9.42 -9.63 11.57
CA ASN A 117 -10.34 -10.15 12.58
C ASN A 117 -9.86 -11.49 13.18
N ILE A 118 -9.25 -12.38 12.39
CA ILE A 118 -8.69 -13.63 12.90
C ILE A 118 -7.62 -13.39 13.98
N THR A 119 -6.90 -12.26 13.94
CA THR A 119 -5.93 -11.89 14.99
C THR A 119 -6.61 -11.72 16.35
N LEU A 120 -7.80 -11.09 16.39
CA LEU A 120 -8.59 -10.93 17.62
C LEU A 120 -9.03 -12.29 18.16
N MET A 121 -9.50 -13.18 17.29
CA MET A 121 -9.94 -14.51 17.69
C MET A 121 -8.77 -15.39 18.14
N MET A 122 -7.59 -15.23 17.52
CA MET A 122 -6.36 -15.91 17.93
C MET A 122 -5.89 -15.52 19.31
N ARG A 123 -6.14 -14.28 19.76
CA ARG A 123 -5.91 -13.85 21.15
C ARG A 123 -6.66 -14.76 22.12
N GLN A 124 -7.94 -15.02 21.84
CA GLN A 124 -8.79 -15.87 22.66
C GLN A 124 -8.39 -17.35 22.59
N LEU A 125 -8.13 -17.88 21.39
CA LEU A 125 -7.67 -19.26 21.20
C LEU A 125 -6.34 -19.53 21.91
N LYS A 126 -5.41 -18.56 21.92
CA LYS A 126 -4.15 -18.63 22.67
C LYS A 126 -4.39 -18.63 24.18
N ALA A 127 -5.30 -17.78 24.68
CA ALA A 127 -5.67 -17.75 26.09
C ALA A 127 -6.25 -19.10 26.58
N GLN A 128 -7.03 -19.78 25.72
CA GLN A 128 -7.57 -21.11 25.97
C GLN A 128 -6.58 -22.26 25.74
N LYS A 129 -5.34 -21.95 25.32
CA LYS A 129 -4.29 -22.95 24.99
C LYS A 129 -4.73 -23.97 23.94
N THR A 130 -5.56 -23.55 23.01
CA THR A 130 -6.12 -24.40 21.97
C THR A 130 -5.02 -24.95 21.05
N ILE A 131 -5.11 -26.23 20.73
CA ILE A 131 -4.18 -26.90 19.80
C ILE A 131 -4.73 -26.76 18.38
N LEU A 132 -3.95 -26.13 17.51
CA LEU A 132 -4.28 -26.00 16.09
C LEU A 132 -3.62 -27.11 15.28
N THR A 133 -4.37 -27.66 14.32
CA THR A 133 -3.81 -28.48 13.25
C THR A 133 -3.02 -27.63 12.24
N PRO A 134 -2.06 -28.21 11.50
CA PRO A 134 -1.32 -27.46 10.47
C PRO A 134 -2.23 -26.79 9.43
N ILE A 135 -3.33 -27.45 9.03
CA ILE A 135 -4.26 -26.87 8.04
C ILE A 135 -5.07 -25.70 8.61
N GLN A 136 -5.48 -25.76 9.89
CA GLN A 136 -6.09 -24.61 10.56
C GLN A 136 -5.10 -23.46 10.70
N ALA A 137 -3.86 -23.76 11.10
CA ALA A 137 -2.81 -22.75 11.20
C ALA A 137 -2.53 -22.09 9.84
N THR A 138 -2.51 -22.87 8.77
CA THR A 138 -2.37 -22.40 7.38
C THR A 138 -3.52 -21.49 6.98
N LEU A 139 -4.77 -21.88 7.24
CA LEU A 139 -5.95 -21.07 6.93
C LEU A 139 -5.95 -19.76 7.72
N PHE A 140 -5.65 -19.81 9.02
CA PHE A 140 -5.62 -18.60 9.86
C PHE A 140 -4.52 -17.64 9.42
N LEU A 141 -3.37 -18.17 8.99
CA LEU A 141 -2.29 -17.35 8.45
C LEU A 141 -2.71 -16.70 7.13
N ALA A 142 -3.50 -17.40 6.30
CA ALA A 142 -4.03 -16.84 5.06
C ALA A 142 -4.96 -15.65 5.35
N GLY A 143 -5.81 -15.75 6.38
CA GLY A 143 -6.64 -14.63 6.84
C GLY A 143 -5.81 -13.43 7.29
N VAL A 144 -4.80 -13.63 8.14
CA VAL A 144 -3.89 -12.55 8.57
C VAL A 144 -3.23 -11.90 7.35
N TYR A 145 -2.70 -12.68 6.42
CA TYR A 145 -1.97 -12.14 5.27
C TYR A 145 -2.84 -11.45 4.22
N GLU A 146 -4.10 -11.86 4.05
CA GLU A 146 -5.01 -11.22 3.09
C GLU A 146 -5.29 -9.77 3.51
N ASP A 147 -5.63 -9.55 4.79
CA ASP A 147 -6.03 -8.24 5.29
C ASP A 147 -4.87 -7.32 5.68
N THR A 148 -3.69 -7.90 5.95
CA THR A 148 -2.47 -7.13 6.23
C THR A 148 -1.56 -6.94 5.01
N GLY A 149 -1.92 -7.51 3.86
CA GLY A 149 -1.07 -7.50 2.66
C GLY A 149 0.28 -8.16 2.90
N ASN A 150 0.30 -9.32 3.56
CA ASN A 150 1.51 -9.97 4.08
C ASN A 150 2.28 -9.05 5.05
N LEU A 151 1.58 -8.40 5.99
CA LEU A 151 2.14 -7.47 6.99
C LEU A 151 2.80 -6.21 6.40
N THR A 152 2.46 -5.83 5.17
CA THR A 152 3.01 -4.64 4.51
C THR A 152 2.07 -3.44 4.54
N PHE A 153 0.79 -3.65 4.83
CA PHE A 153 -0.19 -2.56 4.89
C PHE A 153 -0.02 -1.72 6.18
N PRO A 154 -0.17 -0.38 6.12
CA PRO A 154 -0.06 0.49 7.30
C PRO A 154 -1.06 0.21 8.43
N SER A 155 -2.18 -0.45 8.11
CA SER A 155 -3.19 -0.90 9.09
C SER A 155 -2.71 -2.05 9.96
N SER A 156 -1.67 -2.79 9.54
CA SER A 156 -1.12 -3.93 10.26
C SER A 156 -0.62 -3.50 11.65
N LYS A 157 -0.94 -4.29 12.68
CA LYS A 157 -0.53 -4.06 14.07
C LYS A 157 0.53 -5.07 14.50
N PRO A 158 1.29 -4.79 15.57
CA PRO A 158 2.28 -5.75 16.11
C PRO A 158 1.67 -7.11 16.45
N GLU A 159 0.41 -7.14 16.89
CA GLU A 159 -0.28 -8.38 17.24
C GLU A 159 -0.55 -9.29 16.03
N ASP A 160 -0.73 -8.73 14.82
CA ASP A 160 -0.85 -9.50 13.59
C ASP A 160 0.47 -10.24 13.29
N ALA A 161 1.62 -9.56 13.48
CA ALA A 161 2.93 -10.15 13.29
C ALA A 161 3.22 -11.27 14.33
N TYR A 162 2.84 -11.07 15.60
CA TYR A 162 2.95 -12.11 16.63
C TYR A 162 2.02 -13.30 16.34
N THR A 163 0.83 -13.03 15.80
CA THR A 163 -0.11 -14.07 15.39
C THR A 163 0.45 -14.87 14.21
N ALA A 164 1.00 -14.20 13.20
CA ALA A 164 1.65 -14.86 12.07
C ALA A 164 2.81 -15.76 12.53
N ALA A 165 3.68 -15.26 13.42
CA ALA A 165 4.77 -16.03 14.01
C ALA A 165 4.25 -17.28 14.74
N TYR A 166 3.23 -17.12 15.59
CA TYR A 166 2.61 -18.22 16.31
C TYR A 166 2.02 -19.29 15.38
N LEU A 167 1.37 -18.89 14.29
CA LEU A 167 0.79 -19.81 13.31
C LEU A 167 1.88 -20.58 12.55
N LEU A 168 3.00 -19.93 12.23
CA LEU A 168 4.17 -20.59 11.64
C LEU A 168 4.79 -21.61 12.59
N GLU A 169 4.87 -21.31 13.89
CA GLU A 169 5.29 -22.29 14.92
C GLU A 169 4.37 -23.53 14.95
N ARG A 170 3.08 -23.35 14.60
CA ARG A 170 2.10 -24.43 14.44
C ARG A 170 2.09 -25.07 13.05
N LYS A 171 3.18 -24.89 12.29
CA LYS A 171 3.41 -25.50 10.97
C LYS A 171 2.42 -25.04 9.90
N ALA A 172 2.01 -23.77 9.95
CA ALA A 172 1.33 -23.15 8.80
C ALA A 172 2.22 -23.24 7.54
N ASP A 173 1.63 -23.63 6.41
CA ASP A 173 2.37 -23.94 5.18
C ASP A 173 2.39 -22.75 4.21
N LEU A 174 3.53 -22.04 4.16
CA LEU A 174 3.73 -20.89 3.28
C LEU A 174 3.68 -21.22 1.77
N GLN A 175 3.99 -22.46 1.38
CA GLN A 175 3.91 -22.87 -0.03
C GLN A 175 2.44 -22.98 -0.46
N VAL A 176 1.60 -23.55 0.40
CA VAL A 176 0.15 -23.57 0.19
C VAL A 176 -0.40 -22.14 0.17
N LEU A 177 -0.05 -21.28 1.14
CA LEU A 177 -0.49 -19.87 1.14
C LEU A 177 -0.14 -19.14 -0.15
N ASN A 178 1.10 -19.29 -0.64
CA ASN A 178 1.54 -18.62 -1.87
C ASN A 178 0.69 -19.02 -3.08
N SER A 179 0.17 -20.25 -3.12
CA SER A 179 -0.73 -20.71 -4.19
C SER A 179 -2.16 -20.17 -4.05
N LEU A 180 -2.59 -19.86 -2.82
CA LEU A 180 -3.95 -19.41 -2.49
C LEU A 180 -4.10 -17.89 -2.56
N LEU A 181 -3.14 -17.16 -2.00
CA LEU A 181 -3.15 -15.68 -1.93
C LEU A 181 -2.75 -15.01 -3.23
N ARG A 182 -2.12 -15.75 -4.16
CA ARG A 182 -1.88 -15.27 -5.53
C ARG A 182 -2.98 -15.82 -6.42
N PRO A 183 -4.10 -15.11 -6.61
CA PRO A 183 -5.05 -15.52 -7.63
C PRO A 183 -4.31 -15.62 -8.95
N ALA A 184 -4.28 -16.82 -9.52
CA ALA A 184 -3.75 -17.01 -10.86
C ALA A 184 -4.48 -16.02 -11.77
N TYR A 185 -3.72 -15.18 -12.50
CA TYR A 185 -4.33 -14.29 -13.48
C TYR A 185 -5.19 -15.13 -14.41
N GLY A 186 -6.51 -14.95 -14.31
CA GLY A 186 -7.44 -15.59 -15.20
C GLY A 186 -7.14 -15.17 -16.63
N ARG A 187 -7.62 -15.96 -17.60
CA ARG A 187 -7.39 -15.68 -19.02
C ARG A 187 -7.80 -14.25 -19.39
N LYS A 188 -8.92 -13.76 -18.84
CA LYS A 188 -9.41 -12.39 -19.05
C LYS A 188 -8.44 -11.32 -18.50
N GLN A 189 -7.95 -11.48 -17.28
CA GLN A 189 -6.99 -10.54 -16.68
C GLN A 189 -5.66 -10.51 -17.45
N LYS A 190 -5.17 -11.67 -17.91
CA LYS A 190 -3.97 -11.74 -18.76
C LYS A 190 -4.15 -11.01 -20.08
N THR A 191 -5.30 -11.19 -20.74
CA THR A 191 -5.62 -10.49 -21.99
C THR A 191 -5.65 -8.97 -21.78
N ILE A 192 -6.33 -8.50 -20.73
CA ILE A 192 -6.41 -7.07 -20.40
C ILE A 192 -5.03 -6.50 -20.09
N LEU A 193 -4.22 -7.19 -19.27
CA LEU A 193 -2.86 -6.75 -18.97
C LEU A 193 -2.01 -6.62 -20.23
N PHE A 194 -2.10 -7.60 -21.14
CA PHE A 194 -1.37 -7.58 -22.40
C PHE A 194 -1.79 -6.40 -23.29
N GLU A 195 -3.09 -6.13 -23.39
CA GLU A 195 -3.63 -4.98 -24.13
C GLU A 195 -3.17 -3.64 -23.52
N MET A 196 -3.20 -3.52 -22.19
CA MET A 196 -2.68 -2.34 -21.49
C MET A 196 -1.19 -2.12 -21.78
N LEU A 197 -0.39 -3.19 -21.82
CA LEU A 197 1.04 -3.11 -22.11
C LEU A 197 1.33 -2.73 -23.57
N GLN A 198 0.50 -3.17 -24.53
CA GLN A 198 0.65 -2.81 -25.94
C GLN A 198 0.37 -1.33 -26.22
N THR A 199 -0.52 -0.73 -25.44
CA THR A 199 -0.96 0.67 -25.58
C THR A 199 -0.40 1.58 -24.49
N ALA A 200 0.63 1.10 -23.78
CA ALA A 200 1.23 1.80 -22.66
C ALA A 200 1.92 3.09 -23.10
N GLU A 201 1.53 4.20 -22.49
CA GLU A 201 2.21 5.49 -22.61
C GLU A 201 2.63 5.96 -21.21
N LYS A 202 3.89 6.38 -21.07
CA LYS A 202 4.39 7.01 -19.86
C LYS A 202 4.37 8.52 -20.06
N VAL A 203 3.79 9.23 -19.10
CA VAL A 203 3.74 10.70 -19.11
C VAL A 203 4.23 11.21 -17.77
N GLU A 204 5.02 12.27 -17.78
CA GLU A 204 5.39 12.98 -16.55
C GLU A 204 4.36 14.07 -16.27
N VAL A 205 3.73 14.02 -15.10
CA VAL A 205 2.72 15.00 -14.66
C VAL A 205 3.06 15.45 -13.24
N ASN A 206 3.30 16.75 -13.04
CA ASN A 206 3.71 17.32 -11.76
C ASN A 206 4.91 16.59 -11.10
N GLY A 207 5.86 16.13 -11.94
CA GLY A 207 7.05 15.40 -11.50
C GLY A 207 6.83 13.91 -11.18
N TYR A 208 5.62 13.38 -11.37
CA TYR A 208 5.30 11.96 -11.26
C TYR A 208 5.32 11.30 -12.63
N ASN A 209 6.00 10.16 -12.75
CA ASN A 209 5.88 9.30 -13.91
C ASN A 209 4.58 8.49 -13.77
N ILE A 210 3.62 8.73 -14.64
CA ILE A 210 2.34 8.05 -14.61
C ILE A 210 2.04 7.34 -15.92
N SER A 211 1.14 6.36 -15.87
CA SER A 211 0.56 5.75 -17.06
C SER A 211 -0.95 5.61 -16.92
N ILE A 212 -1.70 6.06 -17.92
CA ILE A 212 -3.17 6.01 -17.93
C ILE A 212 -3.58 5.22 -19.17
N ASN A 213 -4.20 4.05 -18.95
CA ASN A 213 -4.61 3.17 -20.04
C ASN A 213 -6.13 3.10 -20.17
N ARG A 214 -6.62 2.87 -21.40
CA ARG A 214 -8.04 2.77 -21.74
C ARG A 214 -8.27 1.38 -22.35
N VAL A 215 -9.14 0.59 -21.73
CA VAL A 215 -9.38 -0.79 -22.18
C VAL A 215 -10.88 -1.07 -22.25
N ASP A 216 -11.33 -1.62 -23.37
CA ASP A 216 -12.68 -2.15 -23.49
C ASP A 216 -12.78 -3.51 -22.77
N ILE A 217 -13.78 -3.68 -21.91
CA ILE A 217 -14.01 -4.94 -21.19
C ILE A 217 -15.39 -5.53 -21.52
N GLU A 218 -15.41 -6.84 -21.75
CA GLU A 218 -16.64 -7.61 -22.00
C GLU A 218 -17.14 -8.34 -20.76
N GLY A 219 -18.42 -8.13 -20.43
CA GLY A 219 -19.05 -8.72 -19.26
C GLY A 219 -18.44 -8.27 -17.93
N HIS A 220 -18.56 -9.10 -16.90
CA HIS A 220 -17.95 -8.83 -15.60
C HIS A 220 -16.52 -9.40 -15.55
N VAL A 221 -15.57 -8.58 -15.12
CA VAL A 221 -14.18 -8.97 -14.86
C VAL A 221 -13.87 -8.63 -13.40
N GLU A 222 -13.56 -9.66 -12.62
CA GLU A 222 -13.18 -9.51 -11.22
C GLU A 222 -11.71 -9.12 -11.09
N ASN A 223 -11.36 -8.41 -10.01
CA ASN A 223 -9.99 -8.10 -9.60
C ASN A 223 -9.15 -7.30 -10.62
N LEU A 224 -9.76 -6.38 -11.37
CA LEU A 224 -9.05 -5.46 -12.26
C LEU A 224 -7.97 -4.64 -11.55
N ALA A 225 -8.10 -4.39 -10.25
CA ALA A 225 -7.11 -3.64 -9.48
C ALA A 225 -5.75 -4.36 -9.36
N VAL A 226 -5.73 -5.69 -9.43
CA VAL A 226 -4.49 -6.49 -9.46
C VAL A 226 -3.80 -6.34 -10.83
N VAL A 227 -4.59 -6.21 -11.90
CA VAL A 227 -4.09 -5.95 -13.25
C VAL A 227 -3.42 -4.58 -13.31
N VAL A 228 -4.08 -3.53 -12.79
CA VAL A 228 -3.50 -2.18 -12.75
C VAL A 228 -2.22 -2.13 -11.89
N ASN A 229 -2.18 -2.83 -10.76
CA ASN A 229 -0.95 -2.88 -9.95
C ASN A 229 0.20 -3.60 -10.68
N MET A 230 -0.06 -4.75 -11.29
CA MET A 230 0.95 -5.47 -12.08
C MET A 230 1.42 -4.66 -13.29
N TYR A 231 0.50 -3.96 -13.95
CA TYR A 231 0.81 -3.03 -15.03
C TYR A 231 1.76 -1.91 -14.56
N ARG A 232 1.48 -1.29 -13.40
CA ARG A 232 2.33 -0.29 -12.76
C ARG A 232 3.74 -0.81 -12.47
N GLU A 233 3.82 -2.02 -11.92
CA GLU A 233 5.09 -2.68 -11.59
C GLU A 233 5.92 -3.00 -12.84
N ILE A 234 5.29 -3.55 -13.90
CA ILE A 234 5.97 -3.87 -15.16
C ILE A 234 6.46 -2.59 -15.85
N LEU A 235 5.65 -1.54 -15.84
CA LEU A 235 6.04 -0.27 -16.44
C LEU A 235 7.03 0.52 -15.59
N ASP A 236 7.20 0.24 -14.30
CA ASP A 236 8.05 1.04 -13.41
C ASP A 236 7.66 2.53 -13.44
N VAL A 237 6.44 2.81 -12.98
CA VAL A 237 5.84 4.16 -12.88
C VAL A 237 5.34 4.42 -11.45
N ASP A 238 5.35 5.69 -11.04
CA ASP A 238 4.95 6.14 -9.70
C ASP A 238 3.45 5.87 -9.45
N ALA A 239 2.62 6.06 -10.48
CA ALA A 239 1.21 5.72 -10.48
C ALA A 239 0.72 5.19 -11.82
N ALA A 240 -0.25 4.28 -11.77
CA ALA A 240 -0.95 3.80 -12.96
C ALA A 240 -2.46 3.83 -12.77
N PHE A 241 -3.16 4.14 -13.87
CA PHE A 241 -4.61 4.21 -13.93
C PHE A 241 -5.13 3.33 -15.06
N GLY A 242 -6.13 2.52 -14.77
CA GLY A 242 -6.91 1.78 -15.78
C GLY A 242 -8.31 2.35 -15.90
N VAL A 243 -8.67 2.81 -17.09
CA VAL A 243 -10.03 3.24 -17.46
C VAL A 243 -10.68 2.11 -18.25
N PHE A 244 -11.50 1.31 -17.57
CA PHE A 244 -12.13 0.12 -18.12
C PHE A 244 -13.55 0.41 -18.58
N ILE A 245 -13.82 0.19 -19.86
CA ILE A 245 -15.07 0.59 -20.52
C ILE A 245 -15.94 -0.64 -20.69
N ASN A 246 -17.07 -0.68 -19.99
CA ASN A 246 -18.06 -1.73 -20.16
C ASN A 246 -19.18 -1.23 -21.10
N LYS A 247 -19.08 -1.58 -22.38
CA LYS A 247 -20.03 -1.17 -23.43
C LYS A 247 -21.45 -1.66 -23.15
N ASP A 248 -21.60 -2.88 -22.64
CA ASP A 248 -22.90 -3.49 -22.34
C ASP A 248 -23.66 -2.71 -21.25
N ARG A 249 -22.93 -2.17 -20.27
CA ARG A 249 -23.51 -1.49 -19.11
C ARG A 249 -23.46 0.03 -19.18
N LYS A 250 -22.88 0.61 -20.25
CA LYS A 250 -22.62 2.06 -20.40
C LYS A 250 -21.93 2.68 -19.18
N ARG A 251 -20.97 1.96 -18.61
CA ARG A 251 -20.23 2.37 -17.40
C ARG A 251 -18.73 2.26 -17.64
N SER A 252 -17.99 3.20 -17.06
CA SER A 252 -16.54 3.17 -17.02
C SER A 252 -16.09 2.97 -15.57
N ILE A 253 -15.20 2.01 -15.36
CA ILE A 253 -14.57 1.77 -14.06
C ILE A 253 -13.17 2.35 -14.13
N VAL A 254 -12.85 3.26 -13.23
CA VAL A 254 -11.52 3.83 -13.09
C VAL A 254 -10.86 3.21 -11.88
N ILE A 255 -9.64 2.72 -12.02
CA ILE A 255 -8.85 2.19 -10.92
C ILE A 255 -7.47 2.83 -10.96
N GLY A 256 -7.02 3.35 -9.83
CA GLY A 256 -5.67 3.90 -9.66
C GLY A 256 -4.88 3.11 -8.63
N ARG A 257 -3.57 2.98 -8.88
CA ARG A 257 -2.58 2.46 -7.94
C ARG A 257 -1.36 3.35 -7.97
N CYS A 258 -0.80 3.67 -6.81
CA CYS A 258 0.49 4.35 -6.69
C CYS A 258 1.40 3.61 -5.70
N ILE A 259 2.70 3.90 -5.79
CA ILE A 259 3.70 3.46 -4.81
C ILE A 259 4.27 4.60 -3.97
N VAL A 260 4.16 5.82 -4.47
CA VAL A 260 4.60 7.03 -3.77
C VAL A 260 3.51 7.49 -2.79
N ASP A 261 3.94 7.89 -1.60
CA ASP A 261 3.10 8.42 -0.52
C ASP A 261 2.70 9.88 -0.75
N THR A 262 3.41 10.60 -1.62
CA THR A 262 3.14 12.01 -1.95
C THR A 262 1.98 12.21 -2.94
N LEU A 263 1.43 11.14 -3.51
CA LEU A 263 0.28 11.18 -4.43
C LEU A 263 -0.90 10.39 -3.86
N ASP A 264 -1.96 11.09 -3.44
CA ASP A 264 -3.16 10.46 -2.88
C ASP A 264 -4.16 10.07 -3.99
N ILE A 265 -4.10 8.80 -4.40
CA ILE A 265 -5.05 8.23 -5.36
C ILE A 265 -6.47 8.25 -4.81
N GLY A 266 -6.66 8.06 -3.50
CA GLY A 266 -7.97 8.10 -2.87
C GLY A 266 -8.66 9.46 -3.04
N SER A 267 -7.90 10.56 -2.91
CA SER A 267 -8.40 11.91 -3.15
C SER A 267 -8.80 12.13 -4.60
N ILE A 268 -7.97 11.70 -5.56
CA ILE A 268 -8.30 11.75 -7.00
C ILE A 268 -9.60 10.98 -7.29
N MET A 269 -9.75 9.80 -6.69
CA MET A 269 -10.94 8.95 -6.92
C MET A 269 -12.20 9.55 -6.28
N ARG A 270 -12.10 10.25 -5.15
CA ARG A 270 -13.23 10.98 -4.53
C ARG A 270 -13.75 12.09 -5.43
N GLU A 271 -12.87 12.85 -6.08
CA GLU A 271 -13.27 13.87 -7.07
C GLU A 271 -13.98 13.26 -8.30
N LEU A 272 -13.63 12.01 -8.66
CA LEU A 272 -14.32 11.24 -9.68
C LEU A 272 -15.62 10.56 -9.18
N GLY A 273 -16.08 10.85 -7.95
CA GLY A 273 -17.28 10.25 -7.34
C GLY A 273 -17.07 8.80 -6.85
N GLY A 274 -15.82 8.40 -6.63
CA GLY A 274 -15.41 7.12 -6.08
C GLY A 274 -14.86 7.23 -4.66
N GLY A 275 -13.87 6.39 -4.36
CA GLY A 275 -13.22 6.36 -3.06
C GLY A 275 -11.94 5.52 -3.03
N GLY A 276 -11.27 5.52 -1.88
CA GLY A 276 -10.02 4.81 -1.67
C GLY A 276 -9.16 5.47 -0.58
N HIS A 277 -7.89 5.14 -0.62
CA HIS A 277 -6.81 5.53 0.29
C HIS A 277 -5.56 5.92 -0.53
N PRO A 278 -4.53 6.54 0.07
CA PRO A 278 -3.42 7.13 -0.69
C PRO A 278 -2.81 6.23 -1.76
N GLY A 279 -2.53 4.96 -1.42
CA GLY A 279 -1.94 3.98 -2.35
C GLY A 279 -2.84 3.48 -3.47
N ALA A 280 -4.17 3.65 -3.36
CA ALA A 280 -5.13 3.02 -4.28
C ALA A 280 -6.56 3.52 -4.14
N GLY A 281 -7.29 3.50 -5.25
CA GLY A 281 -8.71 3.77 -5.22
C GLY A 281 -9.42 3.38 -6.50
N SER A 282 -10.74 3.55 -6.50
CA SER A 282 -11.57 3.28 -7.67
C SER A 282 -12.78 4.21 -7.73
N ALA A 283 -13.25 4.48 -8.95
CA ALA A 283 -14.44 5.26 -9.22
C ALA A 283 -15.28 4.58 -10.32
N MET A 284 -16.61 4.71 -10.23
CA MET A 284 -17.53 4.21 -11.25
C MET A 284 -18.28 5.36 -11.90
N LEU A 285 -18.00 5.60 -13.18
CA LEU A 285 -18.55 6.70 -13.95
C LEU A 285 -19.65 6.21 -14.89
N ARG A 286 -20.71 7.02 -15.04
CA ARG A 286 -21.83 6.75 -15.95
C ARG A 286 -21.79 7.76 -17.10
N SER A 287 -21.79 7.27 -18.33
CA SER A 287 -21.89 8.12 -19.54
C SER A 287 -20.79 9.18 -19.70
N VAL A 288 -19.59 8.96 -19.14
CA VAL A 288 -18.42 9.85 -19.35
C VAL A 288 -17.53 9.26 -20.44
N LYS A 289 -17.06 10.12 -21.37
CA LYS A 289 -16.12 9.72 -22.41
C LYS A 289 -14.77 9.35 -21.78
N PRO A 290 -14.13 8.23 -22.16
CA PRO A 290 -12.86 7.79 -21.58
C PRO A 290 -11.76 8.85 -21.63
N ASP A 291 -11.69 9.61 -22.72
CA ASP A 291 -10.67 10.64 -22.91
C ASP A 291 -10.81 11.78 -21.89
N ALA A 292 -12.04 12.21 -21.62
CA ALA A 292 -12.30 13.22 -20.60
C ALA A 292 -11.89 12.75 -19.20
N VAL A 293 -12.03 11.46 -18.91
CA VAL A 293 -11.57 10.89 -17.62
C VAL A 293 -10.04 10.98 -17.51
N VAL A 294 -9.33 10.71 -18.60
CA VAL A 294 -7.86 10.84 -18.63
C VAL A 294 -7.44 12.28 -18.38
N ASP A 295 -8.11 13.24 -19.02
CA ASP A 295 -7.81 14.66 -18.85
C ASP A 295 -8.07 15.13 -17.41
N ILE A 296 -9.21 14.76 -16.82
CA ILE A 296 -9.52 15.07 -15.41
C ILE A 296 -8.47 14.47 -14.47
N ILE A 297 -8.03 13.22 -14.68
CA ILE A 297 -6.99 12.61 -13.84
C ILE A 297 -5.69 13.42 -13.92
N LYS A 298 -5.28 13.83 -15.13
CA LYS A 298 -4.08 14.66 -15.29
C LYS A 298 -4.23 16.01 -14.57
N GLU A 299 -5.37 16.70 -14.76
CA GLU A 299 -5.65 17.97 -14.10
C GLU A 299 -5.67 17.85 -12.56
N LEU A 300 -6.18 16.75 -12.01
CA LEU A 300 -6.19 16.51 -10.55
C LEU A 300 -4.81 16.20 -9.97
N ILE A 301 -3.88 15.67 -10.80
CA ILE A 301 -2.48 15.46 -10.43
C ILE A 301 -1.68 16.76 -10.57
N GLU A 302 -2.02 17.60 -11.56
CA GLU A 302 -1.46 18.95 -11.74
C GLU A 302 -1.96 19.95 -10.69
N GLY A 303 -3.23 19.84 -10.30
CA GLY A 303 -3.86 20.67 -9.29
C GLY A 303 -3.25 20.43 -7.91
N LYS A 304 -3.00 21.51 -7.16
CA LYS A 304 -2.39 21.50 -5.83
C LYS A 304 -3.05 20.45 -4.92
N GLN A 305 -2.41 19.29 -4.82
CA GLN A 305 -2.60 18.37 -3.70
C GLN A 305 -2.26 19.11 -2.40
N PRO A 306 -3.00 18.89 -1.30
CA PRO A 306 -2.79 19.61 -0.05
C PRO A 306 -1.37 19.38 0.48
N SER A 307 -0.67 20.50 0.75
CA SER A 307 0.60 20.64 1.49
C SER A 307 1.46 19.38 1.61
N SER A 308 2.11 18.96 0.53
CA SER A 308 3.28 18.10 0.65
C SER A 308 4.45 18.92 1.18
N VAL A 309 5.22 18.32 2.10
CA VAL A 309 6.50 18.89 2.55
C VAL A 309 7.37 19.15 1.33
N GLN A 310 7.90 20.36 1.24
CA GLN A 310 8.77 20.80 0.15
C GLN A 310 10.23 20.69 0.55
N ILE A 311 11.11 20.75 -0.44
CA ILE A 311 12.56 20.80 -0.20
C ILE A 311 12.95 22.04 0.59
N SER A 312 12.25 23.16 0.45
CA SER A 312 12.42 24.34 1.30
C SER A 312 12.19 24.07 2.79
N ASP A 313 11.34 23.09 3.13
CA ASP A 313 11.03 22.74 4.52
C ASP A 313 12.08 21.80 5.12
N LEU A 314 12.87 21.11 4.28
CA LEU A 314 13.89 20.15 4.71
C LEU A 314 15.32 20.64 4.57
N MET A 315 15.56 21.64 3.72
CA MET A 315 16.91 22.08 3.38
C MET A 315 17.60 22.79 4.54
N SER A 316 18.91 22.58 4.64
CA SER A 316 19.76 23.35 5.54
C SER A 316 20.22 24.65 4.86
N PHE A 317 20.12 25.76 5.59
CA PHE A 317 20.63 27.08 5.22
C PHE A 317 21.18 27.81 6.47
N PRO A 318 22.19 28.70 6.33
CA PRO A 318 22.92 29.08 5.11
C PRO A 318 23.88 27.98 4.63
N VAL A 319 24.09 27.88 3.31
CA VAL A 319 24.95 26.84 2.73
C VAL A 319 26.41 27.20 2.87
N PHE A 320 27.14 26.39 3.65
CA PHE A 320 28.58 26.47 3.68
C PHE A 320 29.17 26.07 2.31
N SER A 321 29.98 26.93 1.71
CA SER A 321 30.57 26.75 0.38
C SER A 321 32.04 27.18 0.34
N ILE A 322 32.77 26.79 -0.71
CA ILE A 322 34.19 27.12 -0.89
C ILE A 322 34.47 27.71 -2.27
N SER A 323 35.55 28.49 -2.39
CA SER A 323 36.02 29.03 -3.68
C SER A 323 36.65 27.95 -4.56
N PRO A 324 36.52 28.02 -5.91
CA PRO A 324 37.19 27.12 -6.86
C PRO A 324 38.72 27.09 -6.75
N ASP A 325 39.32 28.14 -6.17
CA ASP A 325 40.77 28.26 -5.99
C ASP A 325 41.27 27.69 -4.65
N THR A 326 40.36 27.29 -3.75
CA THR A 326 40.70 26.64 -2.47
C THR A 326 41.55 25.39 -2.72
N SER A 327 42.64 25.22 -1.98
CA SER A 327 43.52 24.06 -2.17
C SER A 327 42.87 22.77 -1.65
N MET A 328 43.15 21.62 -2.27
CA MET A 328 42.65 20.33 -1.79
C MET A 328 43.03 20.04 -0.33
N LYS A 329 44.19 20.54 0.14
CA LYS A 329 44.60 20.48 1.55
C LYS A 329 43.63 21.22 2.47
N GLU A 330 43.27 22.45 2.13
CA GLU A 330 42.31 23.25 2.89
C GLU A 330 40.92 22.64 2.85
N VAL A 331 40.48 22.12 1.70
CA VAL A 331 39.21 21.39 1.60
C VAL A 331 39.15 20.22 2.58
N ALA A 332 40.22 19.42 2.71
CA ALA A 332 40.24 18.32 3.67
C ALA A 332 40.08 18.80 5.13
N LEU A 333 40.73 19.90 5.49
CA LEU A 333 40.64 20.50 6.82
C LEU A 333 39.23 21.04 7.09
N ILE A 334 38.65 21.73 6.11
CA ILE A 334 37.30 22.28 6.17
C ILE A 334 36.27 21.16 6.36
N LEU A 335 36.31 20.12 5.52
CA LEU A 335 35.38 18.98 5.63
C LEU A 335 35.47 18.29 7.00
N ARG A 336 36.68 18.18 7.55
CA ARG A 336 36.88 17.61 8.89
C ARG A 336 36.35 18.53 10.00
N LYS A 337 36.63 19.82 9.91
CA LYS A 337 36.24 20.82 10.92
C LYS A 337 34.72 20.99 10.99
N GLU A 338 34.08 21.11 9.84
CA GLU A 338 32.63 21.34 9.74
C GLU A 338 31.82 20.04 9.85
N GLY A 339 32.47 18.88 9.98
CA GLY A 339 31.79 17.57 10.01
C GLY A 339 31.14 17.16 8.68
N CYS A 340 31.31 17.96 7.63
CA CYS A 340 30.70 17.77 6.33
C CYS A 340 31.48 16.75 5.50
N THR A 341 30.75 15.93 4.74
CA THR A 341 31.35 14.88 3.90
C THR A 341 31.56 15.31 2.44
N GLY A 342 31.24 16.56 2.14
CA GLY A 342 31.33 17.24 0.85
C GLY A 342 30.68 18.62 0.90
N VAL A 343 31.04 19.48 -0.04
CA VAL A 343 30.69 20.91 -0.02
C VAL A 343 30.51 21.44 -1.45
N PRO A 344 29.54 22.34 -1.70
CA PRO A 344 29.45 23.08 -2.95
C PRO A 344 30.67 23.99 -3.17
N VAL A 345 31.10 24.08 -4.42
CA VAL A 345 32.13 25.01 -4.89
C VAL A 345 31.42 26.14 -5.63
N VAL A 346 31.63 27.37 -5.16
CA VAL A 346 30.92 28.57 -5.63
C VAL A 346 31.93 29.60 -6.13
N ASP A 347 31.66 30.17 -7.31
CA ASP A 347 32.41 31.27 -7.90
C ASP A 347 31.49 32.50 -7.99
N GLY A 348 31.71 33.49 -7.13
CA GLY A 348 30.77 34.59 -6.90
C GLY A 348 29.44 34.08 -6.34
N ASP A 349 28.36 34.25 -7.11
CA ASP A 349 27.00 33.77 -6.76
C ASP A 349 26.65 32.42 -7.42
N LYS A 350 27.53 31.88 -8.28
CA LYS A 350 27.24 30.70 -9.10
C LYS A 350 27.86 29.44 -8.54
N THR A 351 27.06 28.39 -8.42
CA THR A 351 27.58 27.05 -8.09
C THR A 351 28.29 26.46 -9.30
N VAL A 352 29.60 26.27 -9.21
CA VAL A 352 30.47 25.80 -10.30
C VAL A 352 30.94 24.36 -10.15
N GLY A 353 30.78 23.77 -8.96
CA GLY A 353 30.95 22.34 -8.78
C GLY A 353 30.57 21.85 -7.39
N ILE A 354 30.80 20.56 -7.15
CA ILE A 354 30.74 19.93 -5.83
C ILE A 354 32.02 19.14 -5.61
N ILE A 355 32.57 19.21 -4.40
CA ILE A 355 33.66 18.34 -3.95
C ILE A 355 33.19 17.49 -2.78
N SER A 356 33.53 16.21 -2.78
CA SER A 356 33.20 15.27 -1.72
C SER A 356 34.44 14.54 -1.22
N ARG A 357 34.36 13.88 -0.06
CA ARG A 357 35.44 12.99 0.41
C ARG A 357 35.82 11.91 -0.61
N ARG A 358 34.87 11.46 -1.45
CA ARG A 358 35.13 10.45 -2.49
C ARG A 358 36.07 10.97 -3.59
N ASP A 359 36.07 12.28 -3.85
CA ASP A 359 36.92 12.88 -4.88
C ASP A 359 38.40 12.93 -4.50
N PHE A 360 38.73 12.79 -3.22
CA PHE A 360 40.12 12.74 -2.76
C PHE A 360 40.89 11.52 -3.27
N HIS A 361 40.20 10.45 -3.70
CA HIS A 361 40.87 9.32 -4.37
C HIS A 361 41.59 9.74 -5.67
N LYS A 362 41.15 10.83 -6.31
CA LYS A 362 41.79 11.41 -7.51
C LYS A 362 43.16 12.03 -7.20
N VAL A 363 43.46 12.31 -5.93
CA VAL A 363 44.74 12.89 -5.48
C VAL A 363 45.76 11.76 -5.29
N LYS A 364 46.61 11.52 -6.30
CA LYS A 364 47.59 10.42 -6.30
C LYS A 364 48.92 10.72 -5.60
N LYS A 365 49.28 11.99 -5.45
CA LYS A 365 50.57 12.44 -4.88
C LYS A 365 50.33 13.56 -3.88
N GLU A 366 51.12 13.61 -2.82
CA GLU A 366 50.99 14.64 -1.78
C GLU A 366 51.17 16.07 -2.34
N ALA A 367 52.04 16.24 -3.35
CA ALA A 367 52.21 17.50 -4.07
C ALA A 367 50.90 18.03 -4.69
N ASN A 368 49.97 17.14 -5.05
CA ASN A 368 48.69 17.50 -5.66
C ASN A 368 47.71 18.08 -4.63
N LEU A 369 47.97 17.99 -3.33
CA LEU A 369 47.13 18.63 -2.31
C LEU A 369 47.18 20.16 -2.37
N LYS A 370 48.22 20.74 -3.01
CA LYS A 370 48.32 22.18 -3.25
C LYS A 370 47.50 22.65 -4.45
N ALA A 371 47.02 21.73 -5.29
CA ALA A 371 46.24 22.09 -6.47
C ALA A 371 44.83 22.56 -6.06
N PRO A 372 44.23 23.48 -6.84
CA PRO A 372 42.93 24.05 -6.53
C PRO A 372 41.80 23.03 -6.74
N VAL A 373 40.74 23.16 -5.94
CA VAL A 373 39.60 22.24 -5.95
C VAL A 373 38.90 22.17 -7.31
N LYS A 374 38.94 23.23 -8.11
CA LYS A 374 38.39 23.26 -9.49
C LYS A 374 38.96 22.20 -10.44
N ALA A 375 40.11 21.62 -10.11
CA ALA A 375 40.73 20.52 -10.85
C ALA A 375 40.17 19.14 -10.49
N TYR A 376 39.49 19.00 -9.35
CA TYR A 376 39.03 17.71 -8.80
C TYR A 376 37.51 17.63 -8.63
N MET A 377 36.84 18.78 -8.46
CA MET A 377 35.40 18.87 -8.26
C MET A 377 34.61 18.26 -9.42
N SER A 378 33.42 17.74 -9.12
CA SER A 378 32.44 17.41 -10.14
C SER A 378 31.79 18.70 -10.66
N ARG A 379 31.74 18.84 -11.99
CA ARG A 379 31.09 19.97 -12.68
C ARG A 379 29.65 19.66 -13.10
N ASN A 380 29.28 18.38 -13.16
CA ASN A 380 27.90 17.98 -13.42
C ASN A 380 27.13 18.02 -12.11
N ILE A 381 26.71 19.23 -11.73
CA ILE A 381 25.94 19.46 -10.51
C ILE A 381 24.51 18.99 -10.77
N LYS A 382 24.08 18.01 -9.98
CA LYS A 382 22.65 17.71 -9.85
C LYS A 382 22.13 18.55 -8.70
N SER A 383 21.08 19.32 -8.94
CA SER A 383 20.48 20.24 -7.98
C SER A 383 18.98 20.02 -7.90
N LEU A 384 18.36 20.63 -6.89
CA LEU A 384 16.92 20.71 -6.71
C LEU A 384 16.46 22.16 -6.72
N GLU A 385 15.19 22.40 -7.01
CA GLU A 385 14.50 23.66 -6.75
C GLU A 385 13.76 23.59 -5.39
N PRO A 386 13.55 24.73 -4.70
CA PRO A 386 12.94 24.73 -3.35
C PRO A 386 11.55 24.09 -3.28
N GLY A 387 10.74 24.24 -4.33
CA GLY A 387 9.37 23.70 -4.39
C GLY A 387 9.28 22.21 -4.72
N GLN A 388 10.41 21.53 -4.99
CA GLN A 388 10.41 20.09 -5.26
C GLN A 388 10.09 19.26 -4.01
N SER A 389 9.78 17.98 -4.19
CA SER A 389 9.42 17.07 -3.11
C SER A 389 10.59 16.22 -2.58
N PRO A 390 10.50 15.67 -1.35
CA PRO A 390 11.46 14.72 -0.80
C PRO A 390 11.61 13.45 -1.65
N ALA A 391 10.52 13.00 -2.30
CA ALA A 391 10.54 11.88 -3.23
C ALA A 391 11.39 12.18 -4.47
N GLN A 392 11.26 13.36 -5.06
CA GLN A 392 12.09 13.80 -6.19
C GLN A 392 13.58 13.86 -5.81
N ALA A 393 13.89 14.35 -4.61
CA ALA A 393 15.26 14.32 -4.08
C ALA A 393 15.79 12.89 -3.95
N THR A 394 14.97 11.96 -3.42
CA THR A 394 15.33 10.54 -3.27
C THR A 394 15.64 9.90 -4.61
N ASN A 395 14.78 10.11 -5.62
CA ASN A 395 14.96 9.60 -6.96
C ASN A 395 16.27 10.09 -7.58
N LEU A 396 16.58 11.39 -7.43
CA LEU A 396 17.82 11.96 -7.94
C LEU A 396 19.05 11.41 -7.20
N MET A 397 18.94 11.20 -5.88
CA MET A 397 19.99 10.59 -5.05
C MET A 397 20.28 9.14 -5.44
N VAL A 398 19.24 8.32 -5.65
CA VAL A 398 19.37 6.90 -6.04
C VAL A 398 19.90 6.79 -7.47
N LYS A 399 19.28 7.51 -8.42
CA LYS A 399 19.63 7.46 -9.84
C LYS A 399 21.08 7.83 -10.12
N HIS A 400 21.66 8.71 -9.31
CA HIS A 400 23.02 9.22 -9.52
C HIS A 400 24.03 8.78 -8.45
N ASP A 401 23.64 7.91 -7.50
CA ASP A 401 24.42 7.55 -6.29
C ASP A 401 25.05 8.78 -5.61
N ILE A 402 24.23 9.81 -5.38
CA ILE A 402 24.64 11.04 -4.68
C ILE A 402 23.99 11.09 -3.30
N GLY A 403 24.75 11.60 -2.33
CA GLY A 403 24.31 11.70 -0.93
C GLY A 403 23.89 13.11 -0.51
N ARG A 404 24.00 14.09 -1.42
CA ARG A 404 23.65 15.49 -1.17
C ARG A 404 23.24 16.17 -2.46
N LEU A 405 22.32 17.11 -2.36
CA LEU A 405 21.80 17.90 -3.45
C LEU A 405 21.78 19.38 -3.05
N PRO A 406 22.51 20.27 -3.74
CA PRO A 406 22.32 21.70 -3.59
C PRO A 406 20.92 22.08 -4.07
N VAL A 407 20.27 22.96 -3.33
CA VAL A 407 19.01 23.59 -3.70
C VAL A 407 19.36 24.93 -4.34
N VAL A 408 18.89 25.13 -5.57
CA VAL A 408 19.23 26.28 -6.41
C VAL A 408 17.94 26.97 -6.83
N GLU A 409 17.90 28.29 -6.66
CA GLU A 409 16.82 29.17 -7.10
C GLU A 409 17.45 30.33 -7.89
N ASP A 410 16.94 30.62 -9.09
CA ASP A 410 17.50 31.63 -10.00
C ASP A 410 19.02 31.52 -10.25
N GLY A 411 19.54 30.29 -10.26
CA GLY A 411 20.96 29.99 -10.45
C GLY A 411 21.85 30.23 -9.22
N LYS A 412 21.27 30.63 -8.08
CA LYS A 412 21.94 30.82 -6.79
C LYS A 412 21.66 29.66 -5.85
N ILE A 413 22.66 29.27 -5.08
CA ILE A 413 22.47 28.23 -4.05
C ILE A 413 21.75 28.81 -2.84
N VAL A 414 20.56 28.28 -2.53
CA VAL A 414 19.71 28.73 -1.43
C VAL A 414 19.65 27.73 -0.28
N GLY A 415 19.99 26.47 -0.54
CA GLY A 415 19.99 25.41 0.46
C GLY A 415 20.81 24.20 0.07
N ILE A 416 20.93 23.23 0.97
CA ILE A 416 21.46 21.91 0.68
C ILE A 416 20.63 20.86 1.41
N VAL A 417 20.34 19.76 0.72
CA VAL A 417 19.66 18.60 1.29
C VAL A 417 20.60 17.40 1.24
N THR A 418 20.69 16.67 2.34
CA THR A 418 21.47 15.44 2.46
C THR A 418 20.55 14.23 2.50
N ARG A 419 21.11 13.05 2.24
CA ARG A 419 20.39 11.78 2.39
C ARG A 419 19.84 11.60 3.80
N SER A 420 20.54 12.10 4.82
CA SER A 420 20.06 12.05 6.20
C SER A 420 18.81 12.89 6.41
N ASP A 421 18.74 14.09 5.83
CA ASP A 421 17.57 14.97 5.96
C ASP A 421 16.33 14.32 5.36
N ILE A 422 16.49 13.70 4.18
CA ILE A 422 15.44 12.93 3.50
C ILE A 422 15.03 11.69 4.29
N MET A 423 15.97 10.94 4.86
CA MET A 423 15.65 9.75 5.65
C MET A 423 14.97 10.10 6.96
N ASN A 424 15.40 11.19 7.62
CA ASN A 424 14.74 11.68 8.83
C ASN A 424 13.28 12.07 8.54
N TYR A 425 13.01 12.67 7.38
CA TYR A 425 11.65 12.91 6.93
C TYR A 425 10.83 11.61 6.81
N PHE A 426 11.32 10.61 6.05
CA PHE A 426 10.57 9.37 5.85
C PHE A 426 10.36 8.52 7.11
N TYR A 427 11.23 8.66 8.11
CA TYR A 427 11.10 7.98 9.39
C TYR A 427 10.43 8.83 10.49
N ASN A 428 9.89 10.02 10.16
CA ASN A 428 9.34 10.98 11.13
C ASN A 428 10.30 11.29 12.29
N LEU A 429 11.60 11.38 11.99
CA LEU A 429 12.67 11.69 12.95
C LEU A 429 13.10 13.17 12.87
N LEU A 430 12.38 14.01 12.14
CA LEU A 430 12.63 15.45 12.15
C LEU A 430 12.17 16.02 13.50
N PRO A 431 13.02 16.82 14.18
CA PRO A 431 12.58 17.61 15.32
C PRO A 431 11.47 18.58 14.87
N ASP A 432 10.46 18.78 15.72
CA ASP A 432 9.40 19.79 15.54
C ASP A 432 9.95 21.20 15.28
#